data_AF-A0A8T3MGC4-F1
#
_entry.id   AF-A0A8T3MGC4-F1
#
_cell.length_a   1.000
_cell.length_b   1.000
_cell.length_c   1.000
_cell.angle_alpha   90.00
_cell.angle_beta   90.00
_cell.angle_gamma   90.00
#
_symmetry.space_group_name_H-M   'P 1'
#
loop_
_entity.id
_entity.type
_entity.pdbx_description
1 polymer ?
#
loop_
_entity_poly.entity_id
_entity_poly.type
_entity_poly.pdbx_seq_one_letter_code
_entity_poly.pdbx_strand_id
1 'polypeptide(L)'
;MTAWLRRAGRGRMADGSSLLWSVAEGRQGRRWRAAVGRGGALLLDLLLEVRPDGTMSRLEVTTAAGFLTLHPEADLRSAHGNVVGADGVRPLAMPWSADHAFEVVGCPIPTVVALSRLGEVVGAGDRGTLPVLRVGGDLAVEPAVLVVRHVSRERWAIGDPARSIIAEIDDAGLPTGLTDDAGWPLEE
;
A
#
# COMPACT_ATOMS: atom_id res chain seq x y z
N MET A 1 -14.39 23.55 -7.54
CA MET A 1 -13.70 22.67 -6.59
C MET A 1 -14.20 21.27 -6.84
N THR A 2 -13.35 20.34 -7.25
CA THR A 2 -13.68 18.92 -7.31
C THR A 2 -13.95 18.42 -5.88
N ALA A 3 -15.00 17.62 -5.70
CA ALA A 3 -15.32 17.03 -4.41
C ALA A 3 -14.23 16.04 -3.98
N TRP A 4 -13.95 15.94 -2.68
CA TRP A 4 -12.95 15.00 -2.17
C TRP A 4 -13.37 13.56 -2.39
N LEU A 5 -12.41 12.72 -2.78
CA LEU A 5 -12.63 11.30 -2.99
C LEU A 5 -12.98 10.58 -1.67
N ARG A 6 -14.12 9.90 -1.64
CA ARG A 6 -14.50 9.00 -0.55
C ARG A 6 -15.10 7.74 -1.13
N ARG A 7 -14.38 6.62 -0.99
CA ARG A 7 -14.71 5.34 -1.62
C ARG A 7 -14.39 4.18 -0.70
N ALA A 8 -15.13 3.10 -0.86
CA ALA A 8 -14.79 1.79 -0.36
C ALA A 8 -14.95 0.76 -1.46
N GLY A 9 -14.30 -0.38 -1.28
CA GLY A 9 -14.49 -1.49 -2.18
C GLY A 9 -14.09 -2.81 -1.55
N ARG A 10 -14.37 -3.86 -2.31
CA ARG A 10 -13.97 -5.22 -2.00
C ARG A 10 -13.54 -5.93 -3.27
N GLY A 11 -12.72 -6.94 -3.12
CA GLY A 11 -12.46 -7.89 -4.19
C GLY A 11 -11.76 -9.13 -3.66
N ARG A 12 -11.50 -10.07 -4.56
CA ARG A 12 -10.75 -11.29 -4.27
C ARG A 12 -9.43 -11.26 -5.05
N MET A 13 -8.36 -11.57 -4.35
CA MET A 13 -7.00 -11.67 -4.88
C MET A 13 -6.78 -13.05 -5.53
N ALA A 14 -5.70 -13.17 -6.31
CA ALA A 14 -5.38 -14.39 -7.06
C ALA A 14 -5.15 -15.63 -6.19
N ASP A 15 -4.75 -15.45 -4.93
CA ASP A 15 -4.55 -16.53 -3.95
C ASP A 15 -5.87 -16.98 -3.27
N GLY A 16 -7.00 -16.37 -3.64
CA GLY A 16 -8.32 -16.61 -3.08
C GLY A 16 -8.65 -15.81 -1.83
N SER A 17 -7.73 -14.99 -1.33
CA SER A 17 -7.97 -14.11 -0.18
C SER A 17 -8.89 -12.94 -0.57
N SER A 18 -9.75 -12.51 0.36
CA SER A 18 -10.61 -11.34 0.18
C SER A 18 -9.92 -10.09 0.67
N LEU A 19 -10.01 -9.01 -0.11
CA LEU A 19 -9.59 -7.66 0.26
C LEU A 19 -10.84 -6.79 0.48
N LEU A 20 -10.87 -6.07 1.59
CA LEU A 20 -11.76 -4.95 1.84
C LEU A 20 -10.92 -3.69 1.95
N TRP A 21 -11.37 -2.57 1.39
CA TRP A 21 -10.63 -1.31 1.48
C TRP A 21 -11.55 -0.10 1.53
N SER A 22 -11.04 0.99 2.07
CA SER A 22 -11.65 2.31 1.99
C SER A 22 -10.58 3.39 1.89
N VAL A 23 -10.91 4.49 1.20
CA VAL A 23 -10.09 5.68 1.12
C VAL A 23 -10.96 6.91 1.34
N ALA A 24 -10.43 7.84 2.13
CA ALA A 24 -10.97 9.17 2.30
C ALA A 24 -9.88 10.21 2.04
N GLU A 25 -10.19 11.16 1.16
CA GLU A 25 -9.36 12.31 0.84
C GLU A 25 -9.80 13.54 1.64
N GLY A 26 -8.83 14.39 1.99
CA GLY A 26 -9.06 15.68 2.60
C GLY A 26 -7.83 16.57 2.51
N ARG A 27 -7.84 17.68 3.24
CA ARG A 27 -6.75 18.68 3.20
C ARG A 27 -5.37 18.12 3.59
N GLN A 28 -5.32 17.04 4.36
CA GLN A 28 -4.08 16.40 4.82
C GLN A 28 -3.62 15.27 3.88
N GLY A 29 -4.31 15.06 2.75
CA GLY A 29 -4.04 13.99 1.80
C GLY A 29 -5.06 12.86 1.90
N ARG A 30 -4.61 11.61 1.71
CA ARG A 30 -5.47 10.42 1.67
C ARG A 30 -5.20 9.51 2.85
N ARG A 31 -6.27 8.98 3.43
CA ARG A 31 -6.23 7.93 4.44
C ARG A 31 -6.89 6.68 3.89
N TRP A 32 -6.09 5.63 3.79
CA TRP A 32 -6.51 4.30 3.40
C TRP A 32 -6.70 3.42 4.61
N ARG A 33 -7.68 2.53 4.55
CA ARG A 33 -7.81 1.36 5.41
C ARG A 33 -7.99 0.14 4.54
N ALA A 34 -7.42 -0.97 4.93
CA ALA A 34 -7.64 -2.23 4.24
C ALA A 34 -7.55 -3.42 5.17
N ALA A 35 -8.39 -4.42 4.92
CA ALA A 35 -8.38 -5.69 5.63
C ALA A 35 -8.29 -6.83 4.62
N VAL A 36 -7.46 -7.82 4.93
CA VAL A 36 -7.31 -9.03 4.13
C VAL A 36 -7.72 -10.23 4.97
N GLY A 37 -8.58 -11.06 4.40
CA GLY A 37 -9.08 -12.26 5.07
C GLY A 37 -9.11 -13.48 4.16
N ARG A 38 -9.15 -14.67 4.76
CA ARG A 38 -9.27 -15.94 4.05
C ARG A 38 -10.05 -16.94 4.89
N GLY A 39 -11.07 -17.57 4.29
CA GLY A 39 -11.89 -18.57 4.99
C GLY A 39 -12.56 -18.04 6.26
N GLY A 40 -12.90 -16.75 6.31
CA GLY A 40 -13.49 -16.09 7.48
C GLY A 40 -12.50 -15.61 8.54
N ALA A 41 -11.21 -15.94 8.43
CA ALA A 41 -10.17 -15.42 9.31
C ALA A 41 -9.61 -14.09 8.77
N LEU A 42 -9.39 -13.12 9.66
CA LEU A 42 -8.62 -11.91 9.37
C LEU A 42 -7.13 -12.25 9.36
N LEU A 43 -6.45 -12.00 8.26
CA LEU A 43 -5.01 -12.22 8.11
C LEU A 43 -4.21 -10.95 8.42
N LEU A 44 -4.68 -9.81 7.90
CA LEU A 44 -4.16 -8.51 8.29
C LEU A 44 -5.22 -7.40 8.22
N ASP A 45 -4.97 -6.34 8.97
CA ASP A 45 -5.62 -5.03 8.84
C ASP A 45 -4.53 -3.96 8.74
N LEU A 46 -4.75 -2.91 7.94
CA LEU A 46 -3.82 -1.81 7.82
C LEU A 46 -4.52 -0.46 7.74
N LEU A 47 -3.76 0.56 8.12
CA LEU A 47 -4.00 1.96 7.85
C LEU A 47 -2.78 2.55 7.16
N LEU A 48 -3.01 3.31 6.10
CA LEU A 48 -1.96 4.00 5.37
C LEU A 48 -2.37 5.46 5.17
N GLU A 49 -1.51 6.39 5.57
CA GLU A 49 -1.69 7.81 5.31
C GLU A 49 -0.70 8.29 4.26
N VAL A 50 -1.21 9.10 3.33
CA VAL A 50 -0.51 9.65 2.19
C VAL A 50 -0.72 11.15 2.20
N ARG A 51 0.36 11.93 2.13
CA ARG A 51 0.31 13.39 2.07
C ARG A 51 -0.24 13.87 0.72
N PRO A 52 -0.60 15.17 0.61
CA PRO A 52 -1.09 15.73 -0.66
C PRO A 52 -0.12 15.62 -1.83
N ASP A 53 1.19 15.49 -1.56
CA ASP A 53 2.24 15.29 -2.58
C ASP A 53 2.45 13.82 -2.97
N GLY A 54 1.59 12.91 -2.49
CA GLY A 54 1.67 11.48 -2.75
C GLY A 54 2.69 10.73 -1.87
N THR A 55 3.46 11.41 -1.02
CA THR A 55 4.41 10.74 -0.12
C THR A 55 3.68 10.03 1.01
N MET A 56 4.12 8.81 1.35
CA MET A 56 3.56 8.08 2.48
C MET A 56 4.02 8.70 3.80
N SER A 57 3.11 8.94 4.73
CA SER A 57 3.40 9.58 6.02
C SER A 57 3.26 8.66 7.22
N ARG A 58 2.46 7.60 7.10
CA ARG A 58 2.22 6.66 8.19
C ARG A 58 1.71 5.34 7.65
N LEU A 59 2.21 4.26 8.25
CA LEU A 59 1.69 2.92 8.08
C LEU A 59 1.41 2.32 9.46
N GLU A 60 0.24 1.72 9.61
CA GLU A 60 -0.08 0.82 10.71
C GLU A 60 -0.51 -0.52 10.14
N VAL A 61 -0.01 -1.61 10.69
CA VAL A 61 -0.37 -2.97 10.27
C VAL A 61 -0.64 -3.82 11.50
N THR A 62 -1.73 -4.56 11.49
CA THR A 62 -2.07 -5.56 12.50
C THR A 62 -2.14 -6.92 11.85
N THR A 63 -1.47 -7.91 12.42
CA THR A 63 -1.57 -9.33 12.03
C THR A 63 -1.75 -10.18 13.29
N ALA A 64 -1.82 -11.51 13.14
CA ALA A 64 -1.79 -12.42 14.28
C ALA A 64 -0.51 -12.30 15.14
N ALA A 65 0.58 -11.74 14.60
CA ALA A 65 1.84 -11.55 15.32
C ALA A 65 1.85 -10.32 16.24
N GLY A 66 0.92 -9.37 16.04
CA GLY A 66 0.86 -8.12 16.82
C GLY A 66 0.49 -6.91 15.98
N PHE A 67 1.01 -5.74 16.37
CA PHE A 67 0.81 -4.48 15.65
C PHE A 67 2.14 -3.75 15.36
N LEU A 68 2.24 -3.18 14.17
CA LEU A 68 3.34 -2.37 13.68
C LEU A 68 2.85 -0.94 13.47
N THR A 69 3.68 0.02 13.85
CA THR A 69 3.58 1.40 13.40
C THR A 69 4.89 1.79 12.70
N LEU A 70 4.81 2.51 11.59
CA LEU A 70 5.94 3.10 10.87
C LEU A 70 5.55 4.48 10.36
N HIS A 71 6.45 5.46 10.48
CA HIS A 71 6.26 6.80 9.93
C HIS A 71 7.61 7.42 9.59
N PRO A 72 7.74 8.09 8.44
CA PRO A 72 8.91 8.90 8.14
C PRO A 72 9.03 10.07 9.11
N GLU A 73 10.24 10.32 9.58
CA GLU A 73 10.59 11.53 10.32
C GLU A 73 10.47 12.78 9.45
N ALA A 74 10.36 13.96 10.08
CA ALA A 74 10.14 15.22 9.38
C ALA A 74 11.30 15.60 8.43
N ASP A 75 12.51 15.12 8.69
CA ASP A 75 13.69 15.35 7.84
C ASP A 75 13.79 14.38 6.64
N LEU A 76 12.87 13.41 6.58
CA LEU A 76 12.79 12.35 5.57
C LEU A 76 14.07 11.50 5.43
N ARG A 77 14.88 11.39 6.49
CA ARG A 77 16.11 10.57 6.48
C ARG A 77 15.92 9.19 7.09
N SER A 78 14.95 9.07 7.98
CA SER A 78 14.59 7.81 8.61
C SER A 78 13.08 7.63 8.70
N ALA A 79 12.67 6.38 8.83
CA ALA A 79 11.33 5.99 9.25
C ALA A 79 11.43 5.30 10.60
N HIS A 80 10.63 5.77 11.56
CA HIS A 80 10.61 5.28 12.92
C HIS A 80 9.30 4.57 13.23
N GLY A 81 9.32 3.72 14.24
CA GLY A 81 8.17 2.92 14.57
C GLY A 81 8.40 1.94 15.69
N ASN A 82 7.39 1.11 15.91
CA ASN A 82 7.45 0.03 16.90
C ASN A 82 6.69 -1.18 16.37
N VAL A 83 7.24 -2.36 16.61
CA VAL A 83 6.49 -3.61 16.61
C VAL A 83 6.10 -3.91 18.05
N VAL A 84 4.85 -4.24 18.28
CA VAL A 84 4.36 -4.71 19.57
C VAL A 84 3.72 -6.06 19.38
N GLY A 85 4.27 -7.06 20.07
CA GLY A 85 3.78 -8.44 20.05
C GLY A 85 3.66 -8.98 21.47
N ALA A 86 3.41 -10.29 21.58
CA ALA A 86 3.29 -10.97 22.87
C ALA A 86 4.55 -10.86 23.74
N ASP A 87 5.73 -10.77 23.10
CA ASP A 87 7.03 -10.67 23.78
C ASP A 87 7.41 -9.23 24.18
N GLY A 88 6.55 -8.25 23.88
CA GLY A 88 6.74 -6.85 24.24
C GLY A 88 6.88 -5.90 23.05
N VAL A 89 7.61 -4.80 23.26
CA VAL A 89 7.78 -3.70 22.30
C VAL A 89 9.19 -3.69 21.73
N ARG A 90 9.31 -3.65 20.41
CA ARG A 90 10.57 -3.53 19.67
C ARG A 90 10.57 -2.24 18.84
N PRO A 91 11.37 -1.23 19.21
CA PRO A 91 11.49 0.00 18.42
C PRO A 91 12.21 -0.28 17.10
N LEU A 92 11.86 0.51 16.08
CA LEU A 92 12.43 0.45 14.73
C LEU A 92 12.96 1.82 14.32
N ALA A 93 14.09 1.81 13.61
CA ALA A 93 14.60 2.95 12.88
C ALA A 93 15.24 2.46 11.58
N MET A 94 14.67 2.87 10.45
CA MET A 94 15.07 2.42 9.11
C MET A 94 15.50 3.62 8.27
N PRO A 95 16.49 3.48 7.36
CA PRO A 95 16.76 4.51 6.36
C PRO A 95 15.51 4.83 5.54
N TRP A 96 15.33 6.10 5.19
CA TRP A 96 14.20 6.58 4.40
C TRP A 96 14.60 7.74 3.49
N SER A 97 13.78 8.00 2.48
CA SER A 97 13.83 9.18 1.61
C SER A 97 12.44 9.50 1.06
N ALA A 98 12.26 10.66 0.44
CA ALA A 98 11.01 11.02 -0.23
C ALA A 98 10.59 10.03 -1.32
N ASP A 99 11.53 9.26 -1.88
CA ASP A 99 11.27 8.29 -2.95
C ASP A 99 10.86 6.92 -2.42
N HIS A 100 10.98 6.69 -1.10
CA HIS A 100 10.57 5.43 -0.49
C HIS A 100 9.05 5.29 -0.45
N ALA A 101 8.63 4.02 -0.50
CA ALA A 101 7.27 3.61 -0.19
C ALA A 101 7.24 2.47 0.83
N PHE A 102 6.05 2.11 1.28
CA PHE A 102 5.81 0.90 2.05
C PHE A 102 5.33 -0.22 1.13
N GLU A 103 5.77 -1.44 1.41
CA GLU A 103 5.21 -2.67 0.85
C GLU A 103 4.72 -3.54 2.01
N VAL A 104 3.49 -4.04 1.93
CA VAL A 104 2.96 -4.99 2.93
C VAL A 104 2.66 -6.30 2.23
N VAL A 105 3.39 -7.36 2.59
CA VAL A 105 3.21 -8.67 1.98
C VAL A 105 1.78 -9.16 2.24
N GLY A 106 1.09 -9.52 1.16
CA GLY A 106 -0.31 -9.96 1.24
C GLY A 106 -1.36 -8.85 1.21
N CYS A 107 -0.98 -7.56 1.12
CA CYS A 107 -1.92 -6.47 0.89
C CYS A 107 -1.46 -5.57 -0.28
N PRO A 108 -2.26 -5.43 -1.35
CA PRO A 108 -1.83 -4.67 -2.52
C PRO A 108 -1.92 -3.15 -2.34
N ILE A 109 -2.62 -2.65 -1.32
CA ILE A 109 -2.95 -1.22 -1.19
C ILE A 109 -1.72 -0.31 -1.13
N PRO A 110 -0.70 -0.56 -0.27
CA PRO A 110 0.51 0.27 -0.26
C PRO A 110 1.22 0.27 -1.62
N THR A 111 1.30 -0.88 -2.28
CA THR A 111 1.92 -1.00 -3.60
C THR A 111 1.14 -0.23 -4.66
N VAL A 112 -0.19 -0.31 -4.69
CA VAL A 112 -1.04 0.45 -5.62
C VAL A 112 -0.86 1.95 -5.44
N VAL A 113 -0.84 2.43 -4.19
CA VAL A 113 -0.57 3.84 -3.89
C VAL A 113 0.81 4.27 -4.41
N ALA A 114 1.83 3.45 -4.19
CA ALA A 114 3.18 3.78 -4.65
C ALA A 114 3.30 3.80 -6.17
N LEU A 115 2.65 2.86 -6.86
CA LEU A 115 2.61 2.78 -8.32
C LEU A 115 1.86 3.95 -8.95
N SER A 116 0.74 4.37 -8.35
CA SER A 116 -0.02 5.53 -8.81
C SER A 116 0.85 6.80 -8.82
N ARG A 117 1.64 7.03 -7.75
CA ARG A 117 2.62 8.13 -7.70
C ARG A 117 3.74 7.94 -8.74
N LEU A 118 4.27 6.74 -8.88
CA LEU A 118 5.37 6.47 -9.80
C LEU A 118 4.97 6.68 -11.28
N GLY A 119 3.69 6.51 -11.62
CA GLY A 119 3.15 6.77 -12.95
C GLY A 119 3.28 8.21 -13.43
N GLU A 120 3.50 9.17 -12.52
CA GLU A 120 3.79 10.56 -12.87
C GLU A 120 5.20 10.74 -13.46
N VAL A 121 6.09 9.78 -13.22
CA VAL A 121 7.51 9.83 -13.59
C VAL A 121 7.88 8.75 -14.61
N VAL A 122 7.29 7.56 -14.50
CA VAL A 122 7.59 6.42 -15.37
C VAL A 122 6.53 6.34 -16.47
N GLY A 123 6.95 6.54 -17.73
CA GLY A 123 6.06 6.47 -18.89
C GLY A 123 5.52 5.06 -19.17
N ALA A 124 4.39 4.97 -19.87
CA ALA A 124 3.88 3.69 -20.33
C ALA A 124 4.86 3.02 -21.31
N GLY A 125 5.16 1.75 -21.05
CA GLY A 125 6.21 0.96 -21.71
C GLY A 125 7.52 0.90 -20.92
N ASP A 126 7.75 1.84 -20.00
CA ASP A 126 9.02 1.96 -19.29
C ASP A 126 9.10 1.11 -18.02
N ARG A 127 10.33 0.89 -17.57
CA ARG A 127 10.64 0.21 -16.31
C ARG A 127 11.07 1.23 -15.27
N GLY A 128 10.66 0.98 -14.03
CA GLY A 128 11.08 1.74 -12.87
C GLY A 128 11.55 0.83 -11.75
N THR A 129 12.25 1.43 -10.80
CA THR A 129 12.57 0.82 -9.51
C THR A 129 12.05 1.71 -8.41
N LEU A 130 11.51 1.11 -7.36
CA LEU A 130 10.96 1.81 -6.21
C LEU A 130 11.61 1.24 -4.94
N PRO A 131 12.37 2.04 -4.18
CA PRO A 131 12.84 1.61 -2.87
C PRO A 131 11.66 1.50 -1.91
N VAL A 132 11.60 0.39 -1.16
CA VAL A 132 10.51 0.14 -0.22
C VAL A 132 11.03 -0.33 1.14
N LEU A 133 10.27 -0.03 2.19
CA LEU A 133 10.32 -0.81 3.42
C LEU A 133 9.24 -1.89 3.35
N ARG A 134 9.66 -3.14 3.23
CA ARG A 134 8.78 -4.31 3.14
C ARG A 134 8.43 -4.80 4.54
N VAL A 135 7.14 -5.03 4.76
CA VAL A 135 6.57 -5.58 5.98
C VAL A 135 6.05 -6.99 5.72
N GLY A 136 6.62 -7.97 6.42
CA GLY A 136 6.17 -9.37 6.40
C GLY A 136 4.95 -9.63 7.30
N GLY A 137 4.35 -10.82 7.17
CA GLY A 137 3.21 -11.23 8.01
C GLY A 137 3.55 -11.41 9.50
N ASP A 138 4.83 -11.63 9.80
CA ASP A 138 5.43 -11.66 11.14
C ASP A 138 5.86 -10.27 11.65
N LEU A 139 5.53 -9.21 10.90
CA LEU A 139 5.93 -7.82 11.18
C LEU A 139 7.45 -7.58 11.13
N ALA A 140 8.21 -8.45 10.46
CA ALA A 140 9.57 -8.13 10.07
C ALA A 140 9.56 -6.97 9.06
N VAL A 141 10.49 -6.02 9.24
CA VAL A 141 10.63 -4.84 8.37
C VAL A 141 12.03 -4.86 7.76
N GLU A 142 12.10 -4.89 6.44
CA GLU A 142 13.36 -4.94 5.70
C GLU A 142 13.38 -3.93 4.54
N PRO A 143 14.55 -3.35 4.20
CA PRO A 143 14.69 -2.58 2.98
C PRO A 143 14.65 -3.51 1.76
N ALA A 144 13.94 -3.10 0.72
CA ALA A 144 13.89 -3.81 -0.55
C ALA A 144 13.75 -2.83 -1.73
N VAL A 145 13.84 -3.37 -2.95
CA VAL A 145 13.59 -2.62 -4.18
C VAL A 145 12.54 -3.39 -4.98
N LEU A 146 11.44 -2.72 -5.31
CA LEU A 146 10.45 -3.22 -6.26
C LEU A 146 10.87 -2.85 -7.67
N VAL A 147 10.97 -3.86 -8.53
CA VAL A 147 11.11 -3.68 -9.98
C VAL A 147 9.71 -3.66 -10.57
N VAL A 148 9.41 -2.63 -11.34
CA VAL A 148 8.08 -2.45 -11.93
C VAL A 148 8.17 -2.06 -13.39
N ARG A 149 7.12 -2.36 -14.15
CA ARG A 149 6.94 -1.89 -15.53
C ARG A 149 5.55 -1.31 -15.68
N HIS A 150 5.48 -0.08 -16.17
CA HIS A 150 4.22 0.57 -16.50
C HIS A 150 3.76 0.00 -17.85
N VAL A 151 2.82 -0.94 -17.84
CA VAL A 151 2.42 -1.67 -19.06
C VAL A 151 1.50 -0.82 -19.92
N SER A 152 0.54 -0.16 -19.28
CA SER A 152 -0.36 0.83 -19.87
C SER A 152 -0.80 1.79 -18.77
N ARG A 153 -1.55 2.84 -19.13
CA ARG A 153 -2.05 3.88 -18.20
C ARG A 153 -2.62 3.31 -16.89
N GLU A 154 -3.31 2.19 -16.97
CA GLU A 154 -4.03 1.58 -15.82
C GLU A 154 -3.35 0.31 -15.32
N ARG A 155 -2.24 -0.13 -15.93
CA ARG A 155 -1.72 -1.48 -15.71
C ARG A 155 -0.23 -1.49 -15.42
N TRP A 156 0.13 -2.15 -14.35
CA TRP A 156 1.51 -2.31 -13.89
C TRP A 156 1.86 -3.79 -13.76
N ALA A 157 3.09 -4.13 -14.15
CA ALA A 157 3.70 -5.41 -13.84
C ALA A 157 4.73 -5.22 -12.73
N ILE A 158 4.63 -6.00 -11.66
CA ILE A 158 5.49 -5.93 -10.47
C ILE A 158 6.34 -7.20 -10.40
N GLY A 159 7.64 -7.05 -10.19
CA GLY A 159 8.61 -8.14 -10.11
C GLY A 159 9.28 -8.46 -11.45
N ASP A 160 9.90 -9.64 -11.50
CA ASP A 160 10.60 -10.14 -12.69
C ASP A 160 9.63 -10.58 -13.79
N PRO A 161 9.95 -10.40 -15.09
CA PRO A 161 9.11 -10.86 -16.20
C PRO A 161 8.62 -12.31 -16.12
N ALA A 162 9.39 -13.23 -15.52
CA ALA A 162 9.00 -14.63 -15.38
C ALA A 162 7.99 -14.88 -14.24
N ARG A 163 7.83 -13.94 -13.30
CA ARG A 163 6.98 -14.08 -12.11
C ARG A 163 6.20 -12.81 -11.77
N SER A 164 5.87 -12.02 -12.79
CA SER A 164 5.27 -10.71 -12.57
C SER A 164 3.84 -10.82 -12.09
N ILE A 165 3.48 -10.02 -11.08
CA ILE A 165 2.10 -9.80 -10.66
C ILE A 165 1.58 -8.57 -11.40
N ILE A 166 0.31 -8.62 -11.84
CA ILE A 166 -0.35 -7.49 -12.47
C ILE A 166 -1.14 -6.73 -11.40
N ALA A 167 -0.93 -5.42 -11.35
CA ALA A 167 -1.78 -4.49 -10.62
C ALA A 167 -2.51 -3.58 -11.62
N GLU A 168 -3.82 -3.43 -11.43
CA GLU A 168 -4.64 -2.50 -12.20
C GLU A 168 -5.07 -1.34 -11.30
N ILE A 169 -4.96 -0.13 -11.81
CA ILE A 169 -5.14 1.12 -11.07
C ILE A 169 -5.92 2.08 -11.95
N ASP A 170 -7.03 2.62 -11.45
CA ASP A 170 -7.80 3.62 -12.19
C ASP A 170 -7.15 5.03 -12.14
N ASP A 171 -7.75 5.97 -12.87
CA ASP A 171 -7.32 7.38 -12.89
C ASP A 171 -7.39 8.08 -11.53
N ALA A 172 -8.13 7.54 -10.57
CA ALA A 172 -8.19 8.06 -9.21
C ALA A 172 -7.14 7.41 -8.29
N GLY A 173 -6.31 6.49 -8.79
CA GLY A 173 -5.32 5.76 -8.00
C GLY A 173 -5.93 4.63 -7.16
N LEU A 174 -7.12 4.15 -7.52
CA LEU A 174 -7.81 3.07 -6.83
C LEU A 174 -7.46 1.71 -7.44
N PRO A 175 -7.34 0.64 -6.64
CA PRO A 175 -7.15 -0.70 -7.17
C PRO A 175 -8.38 -1.13 -7.99
N THR A 176 -8.12 -1.69 -9.16
CA THR A 176 -9.12 -2.32 -10.03
C THR A 176 -8.65 -3.74 -10.40
N GLY A 177 -9.46 -4.46 -11.19
CA GLY A 177 -9.07 -5.78 -11.72
C GLY A 177 -9.09 -6.91 -10.68
N LEU A 178 -9.68 -6.69 -9.50
CA LEU A 178 -9.93 -7.75 -8.52
C LEU A 178 -11.07 -8.66 -9.01
N THR A 179 -11.06 -9.92 -8.60
CA THR A 179 -12.22 -10.80 -8.86
C THR A 179 -13.37 -10.44 -7.91
N ASP A 180 -14.63 -10.50 -8.37
CA ASP A 180 -15.80 -10.07 -7.60
C ASP A 180 -15.70 -8.62 -7.08
N ASP A 181 -15.04 -7.75 -7.85
CA ASP A 181 -14.82 -6.35 -7.49
C ASP A 181 -16.15 -5.59 -7.37
N ALA A 182 -16.27 -4.86 -6.27
CA ALA A 182 -17.41 -3.98 -6.02
C ALA A 182 -16.92 -2.75 -5.26
N GLY A 183 -17.37 -1.57 -5.71
CA GLY A 183 -17.05 -0.28 -5.10
C GLY A 183 -18.30 0.49 -4.70
N TRP A 184 -18.18 1.31 -3.66
CA TRP A 184 -19.26 2.15 -3.12
C TRP A 184 -18.73 3.55 -2.77
N PRO A 185 -19.55 4.61 -2.97
CA PRO A 185 -19.28 5.88 -2.32
C PRO A 185 -19.47 5.75 -0.80
N LEU A 186 -18.72 6.51 -0.01
CA LEU A 186 -18.92 6.58 1.45
C LEU A 186 -19.92 7.66 1.88
N GLU A 187 -20.23 8.60 0.98
CA GLU A 187 -21.17 9.70 1.16
C GLU A 187 -21.98 9.85 -0.13
N GLU A 188 -23.27 10.11 -0.02
CA GLU A 188 -24.22 10.30 -1.14
C GLU A 188 -24.11 11.69 -1.77
#